data_AF-A0A5K1BG18-F1
#
_entry.id   AF-A0A5K1BG18-F1
#
_cell.length_a   1.000
_cell.length_b   1.000
_cell.length_c   1.000
_cell.angle_alpha   90.00
_cell.angle_beta   90.00
_cell.angle_gamma   90.00
#
_symmetry.space_group_name_H-M   'P 1'
#
loop_
_entity.id
_entity.type
_entity.pdbx_description
1 polymer ?
#
loop_
_entity_poly.entity_id
_entity_poly.type
_entity_poly.pdbx_seq_one_letter_code
_entity_poly.pdbx_strand_id
1 'polypeptide(L)'
;MATVNPQWNAIASLVSVKLDENNYLLWKSQHRSAMYSQDLLRYVDGSFTPPPEKLNDNSTKINLEYIKWKRSNQLALSWILPTVTESILTQSISYDTAREAWVALAKAHASHSNICILQLKRNLQNAKKNNKSMLEYLNHVRFLVDSLLVVNEIVSDSDLVLHTLN
;
A
#
# COMPACT_ATOMS: atom_id res chain seq x y z
N MET A 1 -20.27 18.74 -20.32
CA MET A 1 -20.17 17.46 -19.59
C MET A 1 -18.71 17.03 -19.63
N ALA A 2 -18.02 17.04 -18.50
CA ALA A 2 -16.61 16.67 -18.44
C ALA A 2 -16.50 15.17 -18.73
N THR A 3 -15.74 14.82 -19.78
CA THR A 3 -15.42 13.43 -20.11
C THR A 3 -14.55 12.86 -18.99
N VAL A 4 -15.17 12.11 -18.09
CA VAL A 4 -14.46 11.37 -17.04
C VAL A 4 -13.52 10.38 -17.74
N ASN A 5 -12.22 10.54 -17.49
CA ASN A 5 -11.16 9.76 -18.12
C ASN A 5 -11.36 8.25 -17.81
N PRO A 6 -11.42 7.34 -18.79
CA PRO A 6 -11.71 5.92 -18.55
C PRO A 6 -10.75 5.23 -17.58
N GLN A 7 -9.54 5.75 -17.42
CA GLN A 7 -8.54 5.27 -16.46
C GLN A 7 -8.93 5.54 -14.99
N TRP A 8 -9.69 6.60 -14.74
CA TRP A 8 -10.19 6.96 -13.41
C TRP A 8 -11.21 5.95 -12.87
N ASN A 9 -12.10 5.47 -13.75
CA ASN A 9 -13.12 4.48 -13.40
C ASN A 9 -12.49 3.13 -12.99
N ALA A 10 -11.30 2.80 -13.51
CA ALA A 10 -10.61 1.56 -13.17
C ALA A 10 -10.09 1.56 -11.72
N ILE A 11 -9.62 2.69 -11.20
CA ILE A 11 -9.12 2.76 -9.80
C ILE A 11 -10.28 2.88 -8.83
N ALA A 12 -11.24 3.75 -9.12
CA ALA A 12 -12.40 3.94 -8.26
C ALA A 12 -13.22 2.65 -8.10
N SER A 13 -13.13 1.73 -9.06
CA SER A 13 -13.72 0.38 -8.95
C SER A 13 -12.83 -0.64 -8.23
N LEU A 14 -11.50 -0.47 -8.25
CA LEU A 14 -10.54 -1.40 -7.62
C LEU A 14 -10.16 -1.03 -6.19
N VAL A 15 -10.27 0.26 -5.83
CA VAL A 15 -9.90 0.80 -4.53
C VAL A 15 -11.09 1.60 -3.99
N SER A 16 -11.75 1.05 -2.97
CA SER A 16 -12.90 1.69 -2.32
C SER A 16 -12.51 2.60 -1.15
N VAL A 17 -11.25 2.55 -0.69
CA VAL A 17 -10.81 3.18 0.56
C VAL A 17 -10.00 4.44 0.27
N LYS A 18 -10.44 5.58 0.82
CA LYS A 18 -9.63 6.80 0.91
C LYS A 18 -8.70 6.71 2.12
N LEU A 19 -7.43 7.04 1.94
CA LEU A 19 -6.43 7.05 2.99
C LEU A 19 -6.77 8.09 4.07
N ASP A 20 -6.85 7.60 5.30
CA ASP A 20 -6.94 8.39 6.53
C ASP A 20 -5.80 8.00 7.50
N GLU A 21 -5.78 8.60 8.68
CA GLU A 21 -4.74 8.42 9.69
C GLU A 21 -4.64 6.97 10.20
N ASN A 22 -5.73 6.22 10.17
CA ASN A 22 -5.87 4.92 10.83
C ASN A 22 -5.91 3.74 9.85
N ASN A 23 -6.15 3.98 8.56
CA ASN A 23 -6.42 2.92 7.58
C ASN A 23 -5.25 2.64 6.61
N TYR A 24 -4.07 3.23 6.84
CA TYR A 24 -2.91 3.13 5.94
C TYR A 24 -2.58 1.70 5.51
N LEU A 25 -2.62 0.74 6.42
CA LEU A 25 -2.28 -0.66 6.10
C LEU A 25 -3.30 -1.32 5.16
N LEU A 26 -4.59 -1.07 5.37
CA LEU A 26 -5.65 -1.55 4.49
C LEU A 26 -5.56 -0.86 3.12
N TRP A 27 -5.39 0.46 3.11
CA TRP A 27 -5.18 1.26 1.90
C TRP A 27 -4.00 0.73 1.08
N LYS A 28 -2.87 0.47 1.73
CA LYS A 28 -1.64 -0.05 1.11
C LYS A 28 -1.87 -1.43 0.49
N SER A 29 -2.59 -2.31 1.18
CA SER A 29 -2.90 -3.66 0.71
C SER A 29 -3.77 -3.64 -0.55
N GLN A 30 -4.85 -2.85 -0.55
CA GLN A 30 -5.73 -2.68 -1.72
C GLN A 30 -4.99 -2.09 -2.91
N HIS A 31 -4.20 -1.02 -2.71
CA HIS A 31 -3.43 -0.40 -3.78
C HIS A 31 -2.39 -1.33 -4.37
N ARG A 32 -1.68 -2.09 -3.52
CA ARG A 32 -0.69 -3.05 -3.98
C ARG A 32 -1.33 -4.12 -4.88
N SER A 33 -2.47 -4.67 -4.48
CA SER A 33 -3.21 -5.65 -5.28
C SER A 33 -3.68 -5.07 -6.61
N ALA A 34 -4.30 -3.88 -6.59
CA ALA A 34 -4.80 -3.21 -7.77
C ALA A 34 -3.66 -2.88 -8.76
N MET A 35 -2.54 -2.32 -8.27
CA MET A 35 -1.37 -2.01 -9.09
C MET A 35 -0.66 -3.25 -9.62
N TYR A 36 -0.63 -4.35 -8.86
CA TYR A 36 -0.06 -5.61 -9.34
C TYR A 36 -0.83 -6.14 -10.55
N SER A 37 -2.17 -6.07 -10.51
CA SER A 37 -3.03 -6.52 -11.62
C SER A 37 -2.82 -5.76 -12.94
N GLN A 38 -2.25 -4.55 -12.88
CA GLN A 38 -2.00 -3.67 -14.02
C GLN A 38 -0.51 -3.45 -14.32
N ASP A 39 0.39 -4.24 -13.72
CA ASP A 39 1.84 -4.09 -13.90
C ASP A 39 2.38 -2.69 -13.53
N LEU A 40 1.71 -2.03 -12.58
CA LEU A 40 2.06 -0.70 -12.07
C LEU A 40 2.87 -0.76 -10.78
N LEU A 41 2.87 -1.89 -10.08
CA LEU A 41 3.54 -2.02 -8.78
C LEU A 41 5.05 -1.73 -8.85
N ARG A 42 5.69 -2.09 -9.97
CA ARG A 42 7.12 -1.88 -10.21
C ARG A 42 7.56 -0.41 -10.20
N TYR A 43 6.63 0.53 -10.41
CA TYR A 43 6.89 1.96 -10.41
C TYR A 43 6.85 2.57 -9.00
N VAL A 44 6.33 1.85 -7.99
CA VAL A 44 6.21 2.32 -6.61
C VAL A 44 7.11 1.56 -5.63
N ASP A 45 7.38 0.27 -5.89
CA ASP A 45 8.21 -0.58 -5.03
C ASP A 45 9.72 -0.36 -5.21
N GLY A 46 10.11 0.40 -6.25
CA GLY A 46 11.51 0.72 -6.55
C GLY A 46 12.27 -0.38 -7.28
N SER A 47 11.60 -1.46 -7.71
CA SER A 47 12.20 -2.53 -8.52
C SER A 47 12.56 -2.06 -9.94
N PHE A 48 11.91 -1.01 -10.45
CA PHE A 48 12.17 -0.46 -11.77
C PHE A 48 12.78 0.94 -11.69
N THR A 49 14.04 1.05 -12.11
CA THR A 49 14.74 2.33 -12.19
C THR A 49 14.35 3.11 -13.44
N PRO A 50 14.18 4.44 -13.36
CA PRO A 50 13.88 5.26 -14.52
C PRO A 50 14.98 5.16 -15.58
N PRO A 51 14.64 4.93 -16.86
CA PRO A 51 15.60 5.04 -17.95
C PRO A 51 16.18 6.46 -18.04
N PRO A 52 17.39 6.64 -18.61
CA PRO A 52 17.94 7.97 -18.88
C PRO A 52 17.00 8.78 -19.76
N GLU A 53 16.77 10.05 -19.43
CA GLU A 53 15.87 10.95 -20.16
C GLU A 53 16.36 11.25 -21.58
N LYS A 54 17.69 11.28 -21.76
CA LYS A 54 18.35 11.49 -23.05
C LYS A 54 19.11 10.22 -23.44
N LEU A 55 19.23 9.96 -24.75
CA LEU A 55 19.97 8.81 -25.27
C LEU A 55 21.48 8.91 -24.98
N ASN A 56 22.02 10.13 -25.04
CA ASN A 56 23.44 10.43 -24.81
C ASN A 56 23.52 11.84 -24.16
N ASP A 57 24.56 12.10 -23.35
CA ASP A 57 24.75 13.40 -22.66
C ASP A 57 24.76 14.62 -23.60
N ASN A 58 25.26 14.45 -24.82
CA ASN A 58 25.33 15.51 -25.84
C ASN A 58 24.15 15.50 -26.84
N SER A 59 23.16 14.62 -26.65
CA SER A 59 22.03 14.50 -27.57
C SER A 59 20.82 15.32 -27.11
N THR A 60 20.16 16.00 -28.05
CA THR A 60 18.85 16.63 -27.82
C THR A 60 17.68 15.65 -27.96
N LYS A 61 17.96 14.38 -28.30
CA LYS A 61 16.94 13.35 -28.53
C LYS A 61 16.51 12.72 -27.21
N ILE A 62 15.22 12.83 -26.91
CA ILE A 62 14.60 12.18 -25.76
C ILE A 62 14.57 10.67 -25.99
N ASN A 63 14.90 9.92 -24.94
CA ASN A 63 14.79 8.47 -24.95
C ASN A 63 13.31 8.05 -24.95
N LEU A 64 12.89 7.29 -25.96
CA LEU A 64 11.52 6.77 -26.06
C LEU A 64 11.14 5.88 -24.86
N GLU A 65 12.10 5.16 -24.30
CA GLU A 65 11.87 4.32 -23.12
C GLU A 65 11.59 5.16 -21.86
N TYR A 66 12.23 6.33 -21.75
CA TYR A 66 11.90 7.28 -20.68
C TYR A 66 10.48 7.85 -20.83
N ILE A 67 10.03 8.16 -22.05
CA ILE A 67 8.65 8.62 -22.28
C ILE A 67 7.65 7.53 -21.88
N LYS A 68 7.89 6.27 -22.26
CA LYS A 68 7.05 5.13 -21.87
C LYS A 68 7.03 4.95 -20.35
N TRP A 69 8.20 4.98 -19.72
CA TRP A 69 8.33 4.93 -18.26
C TRP A 69 7.54 6.05 -17.59
N LYS A 70 7.72 7.30 -18.05
CA LYS A 70 7.09 8.48 -17.47
C LYS A 70 5.57 8.40 -17.56
N ARG A 71 5.03 7.90 -18.67
CA ARG A 71 3.58 7.70 -18.82
C ARG A 71 3.03 6.69 -17.81
N SER A 72 3.68 5.54 -17.65
CA SER A 72 3.24 4.51 -16.69
C SER A 72 3.44 4.94 -15.24
N ASN A 73 4.52 5.67 -14.94
CA ASN A 73 4.73 6.27 -13.62
C ASN A 73 3.65 7.31 -13.30
N GLN A 74 3.29 8.18 -14.25
CA GLN A 74 2.22 9.16 -14.06
C GLN A 74 0.85 8.49 -13.94
N LEU A 75 0.63 7.36 -14.63
CA LEU A 75 -0.55 6.53 -14.40
C LEU A 75 -0.58 6.00 -12.96
N ALA A 76 0.49 5.39 -12.47
CA ALA A 76 0.58 4.93 -11.08
C ALA A 76 0.38 6.08 -10.07
N LEU A 77 0.92 7.27 -10.34
CA LEU A 77 0.71 8.45 -9.50
C LEU A 77 -0.77 8.89 -9.48
N SER A 78 -1.45 8.87 -10.63
CA SER A 78 -2.88 9.15 -10.72
C SER A 78 -3.77 8.13 -10.00
N TRP A 79 -3.25 6.92 -9.72
CA TRP A 79 -3.92 5.92 -8.89
C TRP A 79 -3.79 6.26 -7.40
N ILE A 80 -2.67 6.85 -6.99
CA ILE A 80 -2.38 7.19 -5.59
C ILE A 80 -3.08 8.49 -5.19
N LEU A 81 -2.74 9.60 -5.85
CA LEU A 81 -3.08 10.96 -5.36
C LEU A 81 -4.56 11.14 -5.00
N PRO A 82 -5.52 10.67 -5.83
CA PRO A 82 -6.93 10.94 -5.56
C PRO A 82 -7.53 10.11 -4.43
N THR A 83 -6.82 9.08 -3.98
CA THR A 83 -7.22 8.25 -2.83
C THR A 83 -6.71 8.82 -1.51
N VAL A 84 -5.92 9.88 -1.55
CA VAL A 84 -5.36 10.55 -0.37
C VAL A 84 -6.24 11.74 0.01
N THR A 85 -6.45 11.95 1.30
CA THR A 85 -7.21 13.11 1.80
C THR A 85 -6.41 14.41 1.68
N GLU A 86 -7.08 15.55 1.53
CA GLU A 86 -6.43 16.88 1.40
C GLU A 86 -5.51 17.21 2.59
N SER A 87 -5.84 16.74 3.80
CA SER A 87 -5.01 16.90 5.00
C SER A 87 -3.62 16.27 4.86
N ILE A 88 -3.53 15.13 4.16
CA ILE A 88 -2.26 14.43 3.92
C ILE A 88 -1.55 15.00 2.68
N LEU A 89 -2.30 15.45 1.67
CA LEU A 89 -1.74 16.11 0.48
C LEU A 89 -1.10 17.46 0.80
N THR A 90 -1.65 18.25 1.72
CA THR A 90 -1.12 19.59 2.09
C THR A 90 0.25 19.53 2.79
N GLN A 91 0.58 18.41 3.43
CA GLN A 91 1.91 18.18 4.02
C GLN A 91 2.97 17.82 2.97
N SER A 92 2.55 17.62 1.72
CA SER A 92 3.33 17.02 0.66
C SER A 92 3.39 17.98 -0.54
N ILE A 93 4.46 18.78 -0.63
CA ILE A 93 4.78 19.56 -1.84
C ILE A 93 4.85 18.57 -3.02
N SER A 94 4.15 18.89 -4.12
CA SER A 94 3.88 18.05 -5.30
C SER A 94 4.86 16.91 -5.53
N TYR A 95 4.37 15.67 -5.48
CA TYR A 95 5.16 14.48 -5.84
C TYR A 95 5.37 14.41 -7.36
N ASP A 96 6.62 14.29 -7.80
CA ASP A 96 6.94 14.18 -9.23
C ASP A 96 6.82 12.72 -9.72
N THR A 97 6.99 11.75 -8.82
CA THR A 97 6.91 10.32 -9.13
C THR A 97 5.97 9.53 -8.22
N ALA A 98 5.44 8.41 -8.73
CA ALA A 98 4.60 7.51 -7.95
C ALA A 98 5.35 6.91 -6.76
N ARG A 99 6.66 6.66 -6.92
CA ARG A 99 7.54 6.18 -5.86
C ARG A 99 7.68 7.20 -4.73
N GLU A 100 7.91 8.48 -5.05
CA GLU A 100 8.01 9.52 -4.02
C GLU A 100 6.72 9.62 -3.21
N ALA A 101 5.57 9.65 -3.88
CA ALA A 101 4.27 9.64 -3.21
C ALA A 101 4.12 8.40 -2.30
N TRP A 102 4.42 7.20 -2.83
CA TRP A 102 4.32 5.96 -2.09
C TRP A 102 5.19 5.92 -0.83
N VAL A 103 6.45 6.34 -0.94
CA VAL A 103 7.42 6.37 0.17
C VAL A 103 7.05 7.43 1.20
N ALA A 104 6.62 8.61 0.78
CA ALA A 104 6.25 9.68 1.68
C ALA A 104 4.98 9.34 2.49
N LEU A 105 3.97 8.75 1.85
CA LEU A 105 2.79 8.21 2.54
C LEU A 105 3.19 7.12 3.55
N ALA A 106 4.09 6.21 3.17
CA ALA A 106 4.61 5.20 4.09
C ALA A 106 5.30 5.82 5.31
N LYS A 107 6.10 6.86 5.10
CA LYS A 107 6.81 7.55 6.17
C LYS A 107 5.86 8.31 7.09
N ALA A 108 4.87 9.00 6.55
CA ALA A 108 3.88 9.75 7.32
C ALA A 108 3.08 8.85 8.27
N HIS A 109 2.78 7.61 7.85
CA HIS A 109 2.00 6.66 8.64
C HIS A 109 2.84 5.57 9.32
N ALA A 110 4.18 5.64 9.25
CA ALA A 110 5.06 4.58 9.77
C ALA A 110 4.90 4.39 11.28
N SER A 111 4.85 5.47 12.06
CA SER A 111 4.71 5.41 13.52
C SER A 111 3.37 4.80 13.93
N HIS A 112 2.27 5.27 13.33
CA HIS A 112 0.93 4.76 13.60
C HIS A 112 0.77 3.29 13.17
N SER A 113 1.30 2.94 12.00
CA SER A 113 1.29 1.56 11.48
C SER A 113 2.08 0.62 12.39
N ASN A 114 3.26 1.04 12.86
CA ASN A 114 4.07 0.26 13.79
C ASN A 114 3.37 0.04 15.13
N ILE A 115 2.71 1.07 15.67
CA ILE A 115 1.92 0.94 16.90
C ILE A 115 0.76 -0.04 16.70
N CYS A 116 0.04 0.06 15.58
CA CYS A 116 -1.05 -0.86 15.25
C CYS A 116 -0.55 -2.31 15.14
N ILE A 117 0.56 -2.55 14.43
CA ILE A 117 1.19 -3.88 14.33
C ILE A 117 1.58 -4.41 15.72
N LEU A 118 2.22 -3.59 16.55
CA LEU A 118 2.61 -3.98 17.91
C LEU A 118 1.41 -4.32 18.78
N GLN A 119 0.31 -3.55 18.67
CA GLN A 119 -0.94 -3.82 19.37
C GLN A 119 -1.57 -5.14 18.92
N LEU A 120 -1.62 -5.41 17.60
CA LEU A 120 -2.12 -6.68 17.07
C LEU A 120 -1.29 -7.87 17.55
N LYS A 121 0.05 -7.77 17.49
CA LYS A 121 0.96 -8.81 18.02
C LYS A 121 0.75 -9.02 19.52
N ARG A 122 0.59 -7.95 20.30
CA ARG A 122 0.34 -8.02 21.74
C ARG A 122 -1.03 -8.63 22.06
N ASN A 123 -2.07 -8.31 21.29
CA ASN A 123 -3.39 -8.88 21.47
C ASN A 123 -3.39 -10.39 21.15
N LEU A 124 -2.65 -10.81 20.12
CA LEU A 124 -2.47 -12.22 19.79
C LEU A 124 -1.74 -12.97 20.92
N GLN A 125 -0.64 -12.41 21.44
CA GLN A 125 0.10 -13.01 22.56
C GLN A 125 -0.73 -13.13 23.85
N ASN A 126 -1.66 -12.20 24.08
CA ASN A 126 -2.53 -12.20 25.25
C ASN A 126 -3.89 -12.87 24.99
N ALA A 127 -4.10 -13.45 23.81
CA ALA A 127 -5.36 -14.09 23.45
C ALA A 127 -5.55 -15.36 24.27
N LYS A 128 -6.37 -15.28 25.32
CA LYS A 128 -6.78 -16.41 26.15
C LYS A 128 -8.24 -16.76 25.89
N LYS A 129 -8.55 -18.07 25.96
CA LYS A 129 -9.92 -18.57 25.85
C LYS A 129 -10.82 -18.01 26.95
N ASN A 130 -10.36 -17.99 28.20
CA ASN A 130 -11.13 -17.54 29.38
C ASN A 130 -12.55 -18.15 29.37
N ASN A 131 -13.59 -17.34 29.66
CA ASN A 131 -15.01 -17.73 29.60
C ASN A 131 -15.60 -17.77 28.17
N LYS A 132 -14.80 -17.61 27.11
CA LYS A 132 -15.29 -17.68 25.73
C LYS A 132 -15.53 -19.14 25.32
N SER A 133 -16.52 -19.37 24.47
CA SER A 133 -16.65 -20.66 23.80
C SER A 133 -15.42 -20.93 22.92
N MET A 134 -15.14 -22.20 22.62
CA MET A 134 -14.01 -22.58 21.76
C MET A 134 -14.11 -21.92 20.39
N LEU A 135 -15.32 -21.82 19.82
CA LEU A 135 -15.57 -21.21 18.53
C LEU A 135 -15.28 -19.69 18.55
N GLU A 136 -15.72 -18.98 19.57
CA GLU A 136 -15.46 -17.53 19.71
C GLU A 136 -13.97 -17.24 19.91
N TYR A 137 -13.26 -18.08 20.67
CA TYR A 137 -11.81 -17.95 20.82
C TYR A 137 -11.09 -18.16 19.49
N LEU A 138 -11.40 -19.23 18.75
CA LEU A 138 -10.79 -19.51 17.46
C LEU A 138 -11.09 -18.43 16.42
N ASN A 139 -12.33 -17.91 16.37
CA ASN A 139 -12.69 -16.81 15.48
C ASN A 139 -11.93 -15.52 15.83
N HIS A 140 -11.72 -15.25 17.13
CA HIS A 140 -10.97 -14.08 17.57
C HIS A 140 -9.47 -14.18 17.22
N VAL A 141 -8.85 -15.34 17.45
CA VAL A 141 -7.46 -15.60 17.06
C VAL A 141 -7.32 -15.49 15.54
N ARG A 142 -8.24 -16.12 14.79
CA ARG A 142 -8.28 -16.03 13.33
C ARG A 142 -8.37 -14.59 12.85
N PHE A 143 -9.24 -13.77 13.43
CA PHE A 143 -9.34 -12.35 13.10
C PHE A 143 -8.02 -11.59 13.31
N LEU A 144 -7.32 -11.83 14.42
CA LEU A 144 -6.04 -11.19 14.72
C LEU A 144 -4.95 -11.63 13.73
N VAL A 145 -4.91 -12.91 13.37
CA VAL A 145 -3.98 -13.47 12.39
C VAL A 145 -4.27 -12.94 10.99
N ASP A 146 -5.52 -12.97 10.55
CA ASP A 146 -5.95 -12.43 9.25
C ASP A 146 -5.62 -10.94 9.17
N SER A 147 -5.81 -10.19 10.25
CA SER A 147 -5.44 -8.76 10.32
C SER A 147 -3.92 -8.56 10.18
N LEU A 148 -3.09 -9.41 10.79
CA LEU A 148 -1.63 -9.36 10.63
C LEU A 148 -1.18 -9.76 9.21
N LEU A 149 -1.84 -10.74 8.59
CA LEU A 149 -1.59 -11.16 7.22
C LEU A 149 -1.93 -10.07 6.19
N VAL A 150 -3.05 -9.37 6.36
CA VAL A 150 -3.48 -8.25 5.51
C VAL A 150 -2.45 -7.10 5.52
N VAL A 151 -1.74 -6.93 6.64
CA VAL A 151 -0.71 -5.91 6.86
C VAL A 151 0.63 -6.29 6.20
N ASN A 152 0.74 -7.49 5.62
CA ASN A 152 1.92 -8.01 4.91
C ASN A 152 3.19 -8.08 5.79
N GLU A 153 3.01 -8.24 7.10
CA GLU A 153 3.99 -8.89 7.96
C GLU A 153 3.67 -10.38 7.86
N ILE A 154 4.51 -11.13 7.15
CA ILE A 154 4.42 -12.59 7.13
C ILE A 154 4.69 -13.05 8.56
N VAL A 155 3.64 -13.27 9.34
CA VAL A 155 3.77 -14.08 10.56
C VAL A 155 3.98 -15.49 10.05
N SER A 156 5.19 -16.02 10.24
CA SER A 156 5.52 -17.38 9.82
C SER A 156 4.55 -18.36 10.47
N ASP A 157 4.09 -19.37 9.73
CA ASP A 157 3.25 -20.45 10.27
C ASP A 157 3.89 -21.12 11.50
N SER A 158 5.23 -21.09 11.61
CA SER A 158 5.97 -21.54 12.78
C SER A 158 5.67 -20.74 14.06
N ASP A 159 5.45 -19.43 13.94
CA ASP A 159 5.09 -18.56 15.07
C ASP A 159 3.62 -18.75 15.47
N LEU A 160 2.74 -19.04 14.50
CA LEU A 160 1.32 -19.33 14.75
C LEU A 160 1.12 -20.62 15.52
N VAL A 161 1.90 -21.66 15.20
CA VAL A 161 1.87 -22.94 15.94
C VAL A 161 2.42 -22.76 17.36
N LEU A 162 3.49 -21.97 17.54
CA LEU A 162 4.06 -21.71 18.86
C LEU A 162 3.09 -20.92 19.77
N HIS A 163 2.29 -20.00 19.20
CA HIS A 163 1.35 -19.18 19.96
C HIS A 163 0.00 -19.85 20.28
N THR A 164 -0.38 -20.90 19.54
CA THR A 164 -1.65 -21.63 19.77
C THR A 164 -1.52 -22.80 20.76
N LEU A 165 -0.28 -23.16 21.14
CA LEU A 165 0.04 -24.30 22.00
C LEU A 165 0.39 -23.93 23.46
N ASN A 166 0.26 -22.67 23.88
CA ASN A 166 0.46 -22.19 25.26
C ASN A 166 -0.84 -21.73 25.92
#